data_AF-A0A0J9FES4-F1
#
_entry.id   AF-A0A0J9FES4-F1
#
_cell.length_a   1.000
_cell.length_b   1.000
_cell.length_c   1.000
_cell.angle_alpha   90.00
_cell.angle_beta   90.00
_cell.angle_gamma   90.00
#
_symmetry.space_group_name_H-M   'P 1'
#
loop_
_entity.id
_entity.type
_entity.pdbx_description
1 polymer ?
#
loop_
_entity_poly.entity_id
_entity_poly.type
_entity_poly.pdbx_seq_one_letter_code
_entity_poly.pdbx_strand_id
1 'polypeptide(L)'
;MPGLSFYDKQHIQKIAAQQAVIANIFNQFILSVSPYLRKWSDAGKNNVWISNQGIESAVDRELLNLESMLYANISAFQKDGWERAERKNDDFISQFIKGMAISSATKDGMFSHSLSAFEALKNDIDANGFKLSDRVWNITQQTKSQLEFYLDSGVVAGRNSNGISSDIRQILQNPQKRFRRIRNEKGELVLSQPMKDYHPGQGVYRSAYKNALRTSATTTNTAYRSADYERWSKQDFILGIEIHRSANNRGPCKICDAMVGKYPKTFKFTGFHPFCICFATPITMEPENFADFLLNDTVPKEQVITDIPQGAKDFVIENKDGLQSAFWYKDNFTNDGGLQREIVSQPITNEVIKVSKPKRIKTDSEIANIKQKWNERKLYNKITNTENEIRLNKSFETGVLFDRNGNVVIDKRGAKYSVAFTDEECAKMKDCVFTHNHPRGWQEPEKSLGRIGNSFSPADMYLAIAHNVSEMRAVTPNYTFAMKRPEEGWGITISKFEKLVNRENNKLRVEFTARINNNTLSPTMASVVHYHILWKRISEKMGWNYTKAKTR
;
A
#
# COMPACT_ATOMS: atom_id res chain seq x y z
N MET A 1 -7.15 1.64 12.62
CA MET A 1 -7.61 2.08 11.28
C MET A 1 -8.07 0.86 10.48
N PRO A 2 -9.33 0.43 10.65
CA PRO A 2 -9.93 -0.60 9.80
C PRO A 2 -10.01 -0.11 8.33
N GLY A 3 -9.84 -1.00 7.35
CA GLY A 3 -10.06 -0.70 5.91
C GLY A 3 -8.90 -0.07 5.13
N LEU A 4 -7.87 0.50 5.76
CA LEU A 4 -6.70 1.05 5.05
C LEU A 4 -5.64 -0.04 4.77
N SER A 5 -5.05 -0.01 3.57
CA SER A 5 -3.88 -0.83 3.23
C SER A 5 -2.68 -0.47 4.13
N PHE A 6 -1.67 -1.35 4.19
CA PHE A 6 -0.41 -1.07 4.90
C PHE A 6 0.21 0.25 4.42
N TYR A 7 0.26 0.46 3.11
CA TYR A 7 0.85 1.64 2.50
C TYR A 7 0.07 2.92 2.77
N ASP A 8 -1.27 2.88 2.78
CA ASP A 8 -2.07 4.07 3.08
C ASP A 8 -1.91 4.49 4.56
N LYS A 9 -1.79 3.53 5.49
CA LYS A 9 -1.47 3.83 6.90
C LYS A 9 -0.10 4.48 7.03
N GLN A 10 0.90 3.93 6.34
CA GLN A 10 2.26 4.47 6.32
C GLN A 10 2.28 5.89 5.73
N HIS A 11 1.51 6.15 4.68
CA HIS A 11 1.41 7.48 4.06
C HIS A 11 0.87 8.52 5.04
N ILE A 12 -0.21 8.22 5.77
CA ILE A 12 -0.75 9.12 6.80
C ILE A 12 0.27 9.40 7.90
N GLN A 13 0.99 8.37 8.36
CA GLN A 13 2.07 8.54 9.36
C GLN A 13 3.20 9.42 8.84
N LYS A 14 3.57 9.30 7.55
CA LYS A 14 4.59 10.12 6.91
C LYS A 14 4.15 11.59 6.79
N ILE A 15 2.89 11.86 6.43
CA ILE A 15 2.35 13.22 6.45
C ILE A 15 2.41 13.80 7.87
N ALA A 16 2.02 13.04 8.90
CA ALA A 16 2.12 13.51 10.28
C ALA A 16 3.58 13.80 10.70
N ALA A 17 4.53 12.94 10.30
CA ALA A 17 5.95 13.17 10.55
C ALA A 17 6.46 14.43 9.82
N GLN A 18 6.02 14.67 8.59
CA GLN A 18 6.35 15.89 7.84
C GLN A 18 5.93 17.14 8.59
N GLN A 19 4.72 17.16 9.17
CA GLN A 19 4.23 18.29 9.95
C GLN A 19 5.15 18.63 11.14
N ALA A 20 5.71 17.62 11.80
CA ALA A 20 6.70 17.81 12.86
C ALA A 20 8.02 18.39 12.32
N VAL A 21 8.47 17.98 11.14
CA VAL A 21 9.66 18.55 10.50
C VAL A 21 9.44 20.01 10.11
N ILE A 22 8.28 20.36 9.53
CA ILE A 22 7.90 21.75 9.24
C ILE A 22 7.87 22.58 10.53
N ALA A 23 7.36 22.04 11.63
CA ALA A 23 7.42 22.71 12.94
C ALA A 23 8.86 23.02 13.36
N ASN A 24 9.78 22.08 13.15
CA ASN A 24 11.19 22.28 13.47
C ASN A 24 11.85 23.33 12.57
N ILE A 25 11.57 23.32 11.26
CA ILE A 25 12.07 24.33 10.31
C ILE A 25 11.69 25.74 10.77
N PHE A 26 10.42 25.96 11.14
CA PHE A 26 9.98 27.25 11.68
C PHE A 26 10.64 27.58 13.02
N ASN A 27 10.83 26.60 13.91
CA ASN A 27 11.52 26.85 15.19
C ASN A 27 12.97 27.27 14.98
N GLN A 28 13.68 26.66 14.01
CA GLN A 28 15.05 27.04 13.66
C GLN A 28 15.11 28.47 13.11
N PHE A 29 14.21 28.81 12.19
CA PHE A 29 14.06 30.19 11.69
C PHE A 29 13.82 31.19 12.83
N ILE A 30 12.90 30.89 13.75
CA ILE A 30 12.59 31.77 14.88
C ILE A 30 13.84 32.01 15.75
N LEU A 31 14.59 30.95 16.04
CA LEU A 31 15.81 31.03 16.84
C LEU A 31 16.91 31.81 16.12
N SER A 32 17.01 31.71 14.79
CA SER A 32 18.02 32.44 14.02
C SER A 32 17.71 33.94 13.90
N VAL A 33 16.44 34.34 13.75
CA VAL A 33 16.07 35.76 13.62
C VAL A 33 16.00 36.51 14.96
N SER A 34 15.70 35.82 16.06
CA SER A 34 15.47 36.46 17.37
C SER A 34 16.64 37.31 17.89
N PRO A 35 17.92 36.91 17.75
CA PRO A 35 19.07 37.74 18.13
C PRO A 35 19.20 39.04 17.33
N TYR A 36 18.81 39.03 16.04
CA TYR A 36 18.82 40.22 15.20
C TYR A 36 17.68 41.16 15.58
N LEU A 37 16.47 40.62 15.73
CA LEU A 37 15.30 41.41 16.11
C LEU A 37 15.43 42.04 17.50
N ARG A 38 16.19 41.45 18.43
CA ARG A 38 16.51 42.07 19.72
C ARG A 38 17.23 43.42 19.58
N LYS A 39 17.99 43.62 18.50
CA LYS A 39 18.74 44.85 18.23
C LYS A 39 17.89 45.91 17.53
N TRP A 40 16.65 45.58 17.19
CA TRP A 40 15.74 46.48 16.50
C TRP A 40 15.35 47.65 17.39
N SER A 41 15.29 48.84 16.79
CA SER A 41 14.89 50.07 17.46
C SER A 41 13.78 50.75 16.68
N ASP A 42 12.76 51.24 17.40
CA ASP A 42 11.67 51.98 16.78
C ASP A 42 12.15 53.38 16.36
N ALA A 43 12.02 53.67 15.07
CA ALA A 43 12.39 54.96 14.49
C ALA A 43 11.18 55.90 14.30
N GLY A 44 9.97 55.50 14.71
CA GLY A 44 8.75 56.32 14.64
C GLY A 44 8.26 56.58 13.21
N LYS A 45 8.59 55.70 12.25
CA LYS A 45 8.29 55.87 10.82
C LYS A 45 7.33 54.79 10.33
N ASN A 46 6.61 55.07 9.24
CA ASN A 46 5.65 54.15 8.60
C ASN A 46 6.26 52.84 8.04
N ASN A 47 7.57 52.61 8.22
CA ASN A 47 8.25 51.38 7.82
C ASN A 47 9.24 50.96 8.92
N VAL A 48 9.02 49.77 9.48
CA VAL A 48 9.79 49.19 10.60
C VAL A 48 11.28 48.99 10.29
N TRP A 49 11.66 48.95 9.01
CA TRP A 49 13.05 48.71 8.61
C TRP A 49 13.88 49.98 8.46
N ILE A 50 13.27 51.16 8.51
CA ILE A 50 14.01 52.41 8.41
C ILE A 50 14.94 52.54 9.62
N SER A 51 16.22 52.86 9.35
CA SER A 51 17.31 52.88 10.32
C SER A 51 17.71 51.51 10.88
N ASN A 52 17.09 50.42 10.40
CA ASN A 52 17.33 49.04 10.81
C ASN A 52 17.70 48.14 9.61
N GLN A 53 18.28 48.69 8.53
CA GLN A 53 18.55 47.96 7.28
C GLN A 53 19.47 46.75 7.46
N GLY A 54 20.43 46.82 8.40
CA GLY A 54 21.30 45.69 8.72
C GLY A 54 20.54 44.52 9.37
N ILE A 55 19.47 44.81 10.11
CA ILE A 55 18.59 43.80 10.71
C ILE A 55 17.68 43.21 9.64
N GLU A 56 17.10 44.06 8.77
CA GLU A 56 16.30 43.62 7.63
C GLU A 56 17.10 42.65 6.75
N SER A 57 18.34 43.01 6.39
CA SER A 57 19.23 42.17 5.59
C SER A 57 19.54 40.81 6.24
N ALA A 58 19.62 40.76 7.56
CA ALA A 58 19.80 39.51 8.29
C ALA A 58 18.51 38.67 8.31
N VAL A 59 17.35 39.29 8.50
CA VAL A 59 16.05 38.63 8.43
C VAL A 59 15.79 38.08 7.04
N ASP A 60 16.07 38.84 5.98
CA ASP A 60 15.91 38.40 4.59
C ASP A 60 16.79 37.19 4.27
N ARG A 61 18.01 37.14 4.80
CA ARG A 61 18.88 35.96 4.67
C ARG A 61 18.29 34.72 5.36
N GLU A 62 17.75 34.88 6.56
CA GLU A 62 17.09 33.77 7.27
C GLU A 62 15.78 33.35 6.61
N LEU A 63 15.07 34.27 5.93
CA LEU A 63 13.90 33.96 5.12
C LEU A 63 14.27 33.14 3.87
N LEU A 64 15.41 33.43 3.22
CA LEU A 64 15.93 32.61 2.13
C LEU A 64 16.30 31.19 2.62
N ASN A 65 16.88 31.08 3.82
CA ASN A 65 17.14 29.78 4.44
C ASN A 65 15.82 29.02 4.72
N LEU A 66 14.81 29.72 5.27
CA LEU A 66 13.47 29.15 5.49
C LEU A 66 12.86 28.65 4.19
N GLU A 67 12.93 29.45 3.11
CA GLU A 67 12.44 29.08 1.77
C GLU A 67 13.10 27.80 1.28
N SER A 68 14.44 27.76 1.31
CA SER A 68 15.25 26.61 0.89
C SER A 68 14.91 25.34 1.68
N MET A 69 14.82 25.44 3.01
CA MET A 69 14.49 24.29 3.86
C MET A 69 13.07 23.78 3.65
N LEU A 70 12.09 24.68 3.50
CA LEU A 70 10.71 24.31 3.20
C LEU A 70 10.60 23.65 1.82
N TYR A 71 11.23 24.23 0.80
CA TYR A 71 11.21 23.68 -0.56
C TYR A 71 11.85 22.30 -0.61
N ALA A 72 13.03 22.13 0.01
CA ALA A 72 13.73 20.85 0.08
C ALA A 72 12.90 19.79 0.82
N ASN A 73 12.29 20.15 1.95
CA ASN A 73 11.42 19.23 2.70
C ASN A 73 10.20 18.80 1.87
N ILE A 74 9.45 19.75 1.32
CA ILE A 74 8.21 19.45 0.60
C ILE A 74 8.51 18.61 -0.65
N SER A 75 9.57 18.97 -1.40
CA SER A 75 10.00 18.22 -2.59
C SER A 75 10.42 16.79 -2.25
N ALA A 76 11.18 16.59 -1.16
CA ALA A 76 11.61 15.27 -0.73
C ALA A 76 10.42 14.38 -0.33
N PHE A 77 9.47 14.92 0.44
CA PHE A 77 8.26 14.18 0.84
C PHE A 77 7.29 13.96 -0.33
N GLN A 78 7.24 14.85 -1.32
CA GLN A 78 6.50 14.66 -2.55
C GLN A 78 7.02 13.43 -3.31
N LYS A 79 8.35 13.35 -3.51
CA LYS A 79 9.01 12.21 -4.16
C LYS A 79 8.80 10.91 -3.38
N ASP A 80 9.06 10.93 -2.08
CA ASP A 80 8.90 9.76 -1.19
C ASP A 80 7.43 9.29 -1.12
N GLY A 81 6.46 10.21 -1.23
CA GLY A 81 5.05 9.89 -1.39
C GLY A 81 4.75 9.14 -2.69
N TRP A 82 5.22 9.67 -3.81
CA TRP A 82 5.06 9.05 -5.12
C TRP A 82 5.71 7.65 -5.18
N GLU A 83 6.98 7.51 -4.77
CA GLU A 83 7.70 6.23 -4.78
C GLU A 83 7.05 5.16 -3.89
N ARG A 84 6.39 5.56 -2.79
CA ARG A 84 5.63 4.62 -1.96
C ARG A 84 4.36 4.15 -2.64
N ALA A 85 3.66 5.04 -3.34
CA ALA A 85 2.47 4.65 -4.09
C ALA A 85 2.84 3.76 -5.28
N GLU A 86 3.96 3.99 -5.95
CA GLU A 86 4.47 3.07 -6.97
C GLU A 86 4.72 1.66 -6.40
N ARG A 87 5.41 1.56 -5.26
CA ARG A 87 5.62 0.27 -4.57
C ARG A 87 4.32 -0.40 -4.12
N LYS A 88 3.37 0.38 -3.61
CA LYS A 88 2.01 -0.10 -3.27
C LYS A 88 1.36 -0.74 -4.50
N ASN A 89 1.43 -0.07 -5.65
CA ASN A 89 0.83 -0.55 -6.89
C ASN A 89 1.56 -1.75 -7.47
N ASP A 90 2.89 -1.80 -7.38
CA ASP A 90 3.67 -2.99 -7.75
C ASP A 90 3.29 -4.20 -6.90
N ASP A 91 3.16 -4.04 -5.59
CA ASP A 91 2.74 -5.12 -4.68
C ASP A 91 1.31 -5.57 -4.97
N PHE A 92 0.40 -4.62 -5.20
CA PHE A 92 -0.99 -4.89 -5.56
C PHE A 92 -1.09 -5.68 -6.87
N ILE A 93 -0.44 -5.20 -7.94
CA ILE A 93 -0.41 -5.89 -9.24
C ILE A 93 0.23 -7.27 -9.09
N SER A 94 1.37 -7.38 -8.38
CA SER A 94 2.04 -8.66 -8.12
C SER A 94 1.14 -9.68 -7.44
N GLN A 95 0.32 -9.23 -6.49
CA GLN A 95 -0.65 -10.08 -5.81
C GLN A 95 -1.81 -10.46 -6.73
N PHE A 96 -2.35 -9.49 -7.48
CA PHE A 96 -3.44 -9.72 -8.42
C PHE A 96 -3.05 -10.76 -9.48
N ILE A 97 -1.89 -10.61 -10.11
CA ILE A 97 -1.44 -11.51 -11.19
C ILE A 97 -0.78 -12.80 -10.68
N LYS A 98 -0.71 -13.01 -9.36
CA LYS A 98 0.03 -14.13 -8.78
C LYS A 98 -0.51 -15.46 -9.31
N GLY A 99 0.37 -16.23 -9.94
CA GLY A 99 0.02 -17.53 -10.53
C GLY A 99 -0.76 -17.46 -11.84
N MET A 100 -0.94 -16.27 -12.44
CA MET A 100 -1.43 -16.12 -13.81
C MET A 100 -0.28 -16.34 -14.80
N ALA A 101 -0.55 -17.05 -15.89
CA ALA A 101 0.39 -17.23 -16.99
C ALA A 101 0.35 -16.00 -17.91
N ILE A 102 1.03 -14.93 -17.51
CA ILE A 102 1.12 -13.67 -18.27
C ILE A 102 2.43 -13.63 -19.05
N SER A 103 2.39 -13.16 -20.30
CA SER A 103 3.59 -12.97 -21.10
C SER A 103 4.56 -11.97 -20.42
N SER A 104 5.87 -12.10 -20.66
CA SER A 104 6.84 -11.14 -20.11
C SER A 104 6.52 -9.71 -20.53
N ALA A 105 6.22 -9.47 -21.81
CA ALA A 105 5.90 -8.13 -22.33
C ALA A 105 4.66 -7.52 -21.67
N THR A 106 3.59 -8.30 -21.48
CA THR A 106 2.38 -7.83 -20.79
C THR A 106 2.68 -7.52 -19.33
N LYS A 107 3.47 -8.36 -18.66
CA LYS A 107 3.89 -8.15 -17.28
C LYS A 107 4.71 -6.86 -17.17
N ASP A 108 5.73 -6.68 -18.02
CA ASP A 108 6.58 -5.48 -18.01
C ASP A 108 5.75 -4.20 -18.21
N GLY A 109 4.71 -4.23 -19.06
CA GLY A 109 3.77 -3.13 -19.22
C GLY A 109 3.00 -2.79 -17.93
N MET A 110 2.53 -3.79 -17.18
CA MET A 110 1.81 -3.57 -15.91
C MET A 110 2.67 -2.94 -14.82
N PHE A 111 3.97 -3.27 -14.81
CA PHE A 111 4.96 -2.72 -13.87
C PHE A 111 5.64 -1.46 -14.39
N SER A 112 5.20 -0.90 -15.51
CA SER A 112 5.76 0.36 -16.02
C SER A 112 5.43 1.52 -15.08
N HIS A 113 6.46 2.31 -14.77
CA HIS A 113 6.35 3.51 -13.93
C HIS A 113 6.40 4.75 -14.82
N SER A 114 5.57 5.76 -14.56
CA SER A 114 5.54 6.98 -15.35
C SER A 114 6.39 8.08 -14.70
N LEU A 115 7.72 8.02 -14.91
CA LEU A 115 8.63 9.07 -14.45
C LEU A 115 8.29 10.43 -15.06
N SER A 116 7.88 10.45 -16.34
CA SER A 116 7.43 11.68 -17.02
C SER A 116 6.21 12.30 -16.36
N ALA A 117 5.23 11.50 -15.90
CA ALA A 117 4.08 12.02 -15.16
C ALA A 117 4.50 12.59 -13.79
N PHE A 118 5.49 11.99 -13.13
CA PHE A 118 6.05 12.55 -11.90
C PHE A 118 6.81 13.87 -12.14
N GLU A 119 7.57 13.96 -13.23
CA GLU A 119 8.26 15.21 -13.61
C GLU A 119 7.25 16.32 -13.95
N ALA A 120 6.18 16.00 -14.68
CA ALA A 120 5.09 16.93 -14.93
C ALA A 120 4.45 17.39 -13.61
N LEU A 121 4.18 16.46 -12.68
CA LEU A 121 3.65 16.77 -11.37
C LEU A 121 4.57 17.68 -10.53
N LYS A 122 5.88 17.49 -10.62
CA LYS A 122 6.86 18.34 -9.91
C LYS A 122 6.81 19.79 -10.40
N ASN A 123 6.54 19.97 -11.70
CA ASN A 123 6.42 21.26 -12.35
C ASN A 123 4.98 21.77 -12.38
N ASP A 124 4.05 21.09 -11.72
CA ASP A 124 2.63 21.39 -11.76
C ASP A 124 2.31 22.75 -11.14
N ILE A 125 1.35 23.41 -11.78
CA ILE A 125 0.88 24.75 -11.46
C ILE A 125 -0.45 24.60 -10.72
N ASP A 126 -0.54 25.18 -9.52
CA ASP A 126 -1.78 25.10 -8.75
C ASP A 126 -2.92 25.90 -9.39
N ALA A 127 -4.10 25.83 -8.78
CA ALA A 127 -5.29 26.51 -9.30
C ALA A 127 -5.15 28.03 -9.43
N ASN A 128 -4.17 28.64 -8.73
CA ASN A 128 -3.89 30.06 -8.73
C ASN A 128 -2.71 30.45 -9.65
N GLY A 129 -2.16 29.51 -10.42
CA GLY A 129 -1.04 29.80 -11.32
C GLY A 129 0.35 29.67 -10.68
N PHE A 130 0.47 29.05 -9.50
CA PHE A 130 1.74 28.96 -8.78
C PHE A 130 2.36 27.55 -8.80
N LYS A 131 3.64 27.45 -9.17
CA LYS A 131 4.45 26.24 -8.95
C LYS A 131 4.84 26.11 -7.47
N LEU A 132 5.47 24.99 -7.10
CA LEU A 132 5.86 24.76 -5.70
C LEU A 132 6.78 25.85 -5.14
N SER A 133 7.77 26.30 -5.91
CA SER A 133 8.69 27.37 -5.48
C SER A 133 7.94 28.65 -5.12
N ASP A 134 6.96 29.06 -5.94
CA ASP A 134 6.23 30.32 -5.75
C ASP A 134 5.33 30.23 -4.51
N ARG A 135 4.72 29.06 -4.27
CA ARG A 135 3.95 28.79 -3.05
C ARG A 135 4.82 28.86 -1.79
N VAL A 136 6.04 28.34 -1.84
CA VAL A 136 6.99 28.41 -0.72
C VAL A 136 7.49 29.85 -0.52
N TRP A 137 7.80 30.56 -1.59
CA TRP A 137 8.17 31.98 -1.55
C TRP A 137 7.05 32.84 -0.97
N ASN A 138 5.78 32.62 -1.36
CA ASN A 138 4.64 33.32 -0.78
C ASN A 138 4.51 33.08 0.74
N ILE A 139 4.87 31.89 1.23
CA ILE A 139 4.91 31.60 2.67
C ILE A 139 6.02 32.42 3.36
N THR A 140 7.19 32.59 2.74
CA THR A 140 8.28 33.41 3.32
C THR A 140 7.94 34.89 3.29
N GLN A 141 7.30 35.40 2.23
CA GLN A 141 6.78 36.77 2.19
C GLN A 141 5.76 37.02 3.29
N GLN A 142 4.81 36.10 3.49
CA GLN A 142 3.87 36.19 4.60
C GLN A 142 4.57 36.15 5.96
N THR A 143 5.62 35.33 6.10
CA THR A 143 6.42 35.28 7.33
C THR A 143 7.10 36.63 7.60
N LYS A 144 7.65 37.29 6.57
CA LYS A 144 8.21 38.65 6.66
C LYS A 144 7.15 39.65 7.14
N SER A 145 5.98 39.70 6.51
CA SER A 145 4.90 40.60 6.92
C SER A 145 4.45 40.36 8.37
N GLN A 146 4.44 39.10 8.82
CA GLN A 146 4.14 38.81 10.22
C GLN A 146 5.23 39.33 11.16
N LEU A 147 6.51 39.22 10.81
CA LEU A 147 7.59 39.84 11.59
C LEU A 147 7.45 41.36 11.63
N GLU A 148 7.09 42.00 10.51
CA GLU A 148 6.83 43.44 10.44
C GLU A 148 5.68 43.84 11.37
N PHE A 149 4.56 43.11 11.38
CA PHE A 149 3.47 43.37 12.33
C PHE A 149 3.89 43.21 13.79
N TYR A 150 4.80 42.29 14.07
CA TYR A 150 5.36 42.12 15.41
C TYR A 150 6.26 43.30 15.80
N LEU A 151 7.11 43.78 14.89
CA LEU A 151 7.98 44.93 15.12
C LEU A 151 7.17 46.23 15.29
N ASP A 152 6.20 46.47 14.41
CA ASP A 152 5.30 47.63 14.41
C ASP A 152 4.48 47.74 15.71
N SER A 153 4.27 46.62 16.41
CA SER A 153 3.59 46.65 17.71
C SER A 153 4.41 47.26 18.85
N GLY A 154 5.71 47.53 18.64
CA GLY A 154 6.62 48.06 19.67
C GLY A 154 6.97 47.08 20.80
N VAL A 155 6.36 45.89 20.81
CA VAL A 155 6.51 44.87 21.88
C VAL A 155 7.93 44.33 22.01
N VAL A 156 8.77 44.55 21.00
CA VAL A 156 10.19 44.12 20.96
C VAL A 156 11.04 44.88 21.98
N ALA A 157 10.71 46.13 22.28
CA ALA A 157 11.45 46.98 23.20
C ALA A 157 11.48 46.35 24.62
N GLY A 158 12.67 46.13 25.15
CA GLY A 158 12.87 45.54 26.48
C GLY A 158 12.72 44.01 26.57
N ARG A 159 12.47 43.30 25.47
CA ARG A 159 12.42 41.83 25.46
C ARG A 159 13.78 41.19 25.20
N ASN A 160 14.04 40.08 25.91
CA ASN A 160 15.17 39.20 25.59
C ASN A 160 14.84 38.29 24.39
N SER A 161 15.86 37.65 23.81
CA SER A 161 15.70 36.81 22.62
C SER A 161 14.72 35.65 22.82
N ASN A 162 14.63 35.05 24.01
CA ASN A 162 13.68 33.97 24.30
C ASN A 162 12.23 34.49 24.30
N GLY A 163 12.00 35.67 24.86
CA GLY A 163 10.71 36.35 24.83
C GLY A 163 10.29 36.67 23.39
N ILE A 164 11.22 37.19 22.59
CA ILE A 164 11.01 37.44 21.15
C ILE A 164 10.67 36.15 20.42
N SER A 165 11.43 35.06 20.65
CA SER A 165 11.15 33.76 20.03
C SER A 165 9.75 33.23 20.36
N SER A 166 9.32 33.35 21.61
CA SER A 166 7.97 32.94 22.04
C SER A 166 6.88 33.73 21.30
N ASP A 167 7.11 35.03 21.15
CA ASP A 167 6.17 35.94 20.50
C ASP A 167 6.05 35.66 19.00
N ILE A 168 7.19 35.50 18.32
CA ILE A 168 7.25 35.14 16.90
C ILE A 168 6.57 33.79 16.68
N ARG A 169 6.82 32.79 17.54
CA ARG A 169 6.13 31.50 17.44
C ARG A 169 4.62 31.68 17.52
N GLN A 170 4.15 32.50 18.45
CA GLN A 170 2.72 32.72 18.64
C GLN A 170 2.09 33.45 17.45
N ILE A 171 2.73 34.46 16.88
CA ILE A 171 2.21 35.20 15.72
C ILE A 171 2.24 34.36 14.43
N LEU A 172 3.30 33.59 14.19
CA LEU A 172 3.38 32.72 13.01
C LEU A 172 2.32 31.62 13.05
N GLN A 173 2.02 31.06 14.24
CA GLN A 173 1.03 29.97 14.40
C GLN A 173 -0.42 30.46 14.60
N ASN A 174 -0.60 31.48 15.44
CA ASN A 174 -1.89 31.99 15.90
C ASN A 174 -1.90 33.53 15.85
N PRO A 175 -1.79 34.12 14.65
CA PRO A 175 -1.61 35.56 14.46
C PRO A 175 -2.67 36.39 15.19
N GLN A 176 -3.93 35.95 15.18
CA GLN A 176 -5.03 36.64 15.83
C GLN A 176 -4.96 36.64 17.37
N LYS A 177 -4.28 35.67 18.01
CA LYS A 177 -4.22 35.56 19.48
C LYS A 177 -3.22 36.52 20.10
N ARG A 178 -2.12 36.84 19.41
CA ARG A 178 -1.04 37.66 19.98
C ARG A 178 -1.42 39.13 20.08
N PHE A 179 -2.10 39.64 19.06
CA PHE A 179 -2.43 41.05 18.98
C PHE A 179 -3.69 41.47 19.74
N ARG A 180 -4.47 40.52 20.25
CA ARG A 180 -5.38 40.76 21.39
C ARG A 180 -4.60 41.05 22.70
N ARG A 181 -3.37 41.56 22.64
CA ARG A 181 -2.55 41.97 23.80
C ARG A 181 -2.02 43.40 23.67
N ILE A 182 -2.21 44.07 22.52
CA ILE A 182 -1.93 45.50 22.36
C ILE A 182 -3.10 46.26 23.00
N ARG A 183 -2.80 47.19 23.91
CA ARG A 183 -3.81 48.04 24.54
C ARG A 183 -4.00 49.31 23.73
N ASN A 184 -5.23 49.67 23.38
CA ASN A 184 -5.54 51.00 22.85
C ASN A 184 -5.37 52.08 23.96
N GLU A 185 -5.56 53.35 23.63
CA GLU A 185 -5.52 54.47 24.57
C GLU A 185 -6.49 54.30 25.77
N LYS A 186 -7.50 53.43 25.65
CA LYS A 186 -8.47 53.09 26.69
C LYS A 186 -8.09 51.82 27.49
N GLY A 187 -6.93 51.23 27.23
CA GLY A 187 -6.46 50.02 27.91
C GLY A 187 -7.02 48.69 27.38
N GLU A 188 -7.79 48.71 26.29
CA GLU A 188 -8.49 47.55 25.72
C GLU A 188 -7.64 46.80 24.70
N LEU A 189 -7.79 45.47 24.66
CA LEU A 189 -7.01 44.58 23.81
C LEU A 189 -7.47 44.59 22.34
N VAL A 190 -6.69 45.21 21.44
CA VAL A 190 -7.06 45.40 20.01
C VAL A 190 -5.96 44.98 19.04
N LEU A 191 -6.33 44.48 17.86
CA LEU A 191 -5.38 44.21 16.76
C LEU A 191 -4.65 45.51 16.34
N SER A 192 -3.39 45.39 15.90
CA SER A 192 -2.71 46.51 15.21
C SER A 192 -3.44 46.85 13.90
N GLN A 193 -3.38 48.11 13.48
CA GLN A 193 -4.09 48.56 12.27
C GLN A 193 -3.65 47.79 11.01
N PRO A 194 -2.34 47.60 10.73
CA PRO A 194 -1.90 46.78 9.59
C PRO A 194 -2.43 45.35 9.63
N MET A 195 -2.60 44.76 10.81
CA MET A 195 -3.09 43.39 10.96
C MET A 195 -4.62 43.27 10.91
N LYS A 196 -5.35 44.33 11.26
CA LYS A 196 -6.79 44.43 10.97
C LYS A 196 -7.00 44.40 9.47
N ASP A 197 -6.21 45.19 8.76
CA ASP A 197 -6.32 45.38 7.32
C ASP A 197 -5.74 44.20 6.53
N TYR A 198 -4.87 43.39 7.15
CA TYR A 198 -4.30 42.19 6.53
C TYR A 198 -5.33 41.08 6.29
N HIS A 199 -5.69 40.93 5.01
CA HIS A 199 -6.56 39.88 4.49
C HIS A 199 -5.84 39.16 3.35
N PRO A 200 -5.22 37.98 3.60
CA PRO A 200 -4.38 37.29 2.61
C PRO A 200 -5.15 36.68 1.42
N GLY A 201 -6.44 36.99 1.28
CA GLY A 201 -7.30 36.45 0.23
C GLY A 201 -8.04 35.17 0.61
N GLN A 202 -8.89 34.71 -0.31
CA GLN A 202 -9.69 33.50 -0.16
C GLN A 202 -8.81 32.24 -0.13
N GLY A 203 -9.08 31.32 0.80
CA GLY A 203 -8.37 30.04 0.90
C GLY A 203 -6.93 30.10 1.44
N VAL A 204 -6.45 31.29 1.86
CA VAL A 204 -5.12 31.49 2.46
C VAL A 204 -5.27 31.76 3.95
N TYR A 205 -4.56 31.00 4.80
CA TYR A 205 -4.56 31.28 6.23
C TYR A 205 -3.82 32.59 6.52
N ARG A 206 -4.24 33.32 7.56
CA ARG A 206 -3.43 34.44 8.10
C ARG A 206 -2.08 33.99 8.68
N SER A 207 -1.90 32.69 8.92
CA SER A 207 -0.73 32.07 9.55
C SER A 207 0.17 31.47 8.47
N ALA A 208 1.40 31.98 8.36
CA ALA A 208 2.41 31.41 7.47
C ALA A 208 2.69 29.94 7.81
N TYR A 209 2.74 29.61 9.10
CA TYR A 209 2.93 28.24 9.56
C TYR A 209 1.82 27.29 9.10
N LYS A 210 0.54 27.69 9.21
CA LYS A 210 -0.59 26.87 8.73
C LYS A 210 -0.60 26.73 7.21
N ASN A 211 -0.22 27.77 6.48
CA ASN A 211 -0.05 27.69 5.03
C ASN A 211 1.06 26.70 4.65
N ALA A 212 2.19 26.71 5.36
CA ALA A 212 3.27 25.73 5.15
C ALA A 212 2.79 24.29 5.38
N LEU A 213 2.06 24.03 6.48
CA LEU A 213 1.48 22.71 6.75
C LEU A 213 0.47 22.29 5.66
N ARG A 214 -0.34 23.23 5.17
CA ARG A 214 -1.32 22.99 4.10
C ARG A 214 -0.63 22.61 2.81
N THR A 215 0.31 23.44 2.36
CA THR A 215 1.07 23.20 1.14
C THR A 215 1.84 21.89 1.24
N SER A 216 2.50 21.60 2.36
CA SER A 216 3.27 20.37 2.54
C SER A 216 2.38 19.12 2.46
N ALA A 217 1.31 19.07 3.26
CA ALA A 217 0.43 17.91 3.32
C ALA A 217 -0.36 17.70 2.01
N THR A 218 -0.85 18.78 1.40
CA THR A 218 -1.56 18.70 0.11
C THR A 218 -0.62 18.22 -0.98
N THR A 219 0.56 18.82 -1.16
CA THR A 219 1.51 18.41 -2.20
C THR A 219 1.92 16.95 -2.07
N THR A 220 2.24 16.49 -0.86
CA THR A 220 2.59 15.09 -0.61
C THR A 220 1.42 14.13 -0.83
N ASN A 221 0.20 14.52 -0.45
CA ASN A 221 -0.98 13.69 -0.72
C ASN A 221 -1.31 13.62 -2.20
N THR A 222 -1.29 14.75 -2.91
CA THR A 222 -1.49 14.80 -4.36
C THR A 222 -0.50 13.89 -5.06
N ALA A 223 0.79 13.90 -4.71
CA ALA A 223 1.77 13.02 -5.35
C ALA A 223 1.52 11.53 -5.14
N TYR A 224 1.18 11.13 -3.91
CA TYR A 224 0.83 9.74 -3.60
C TYR A 224 -0.40 9.29 -4.40
N ARG A 225 -1.44 10.13 -4.48
CA ARG A 225 -2.70 9.81 -5.15
C ARG A 225 -2.62 9.92 -6.67
N SER A 226 -1.80 10.82 -7.20
CA SER A 226 -1.52 10.89 -8.64
C SER A 226 -0.83 9.62 -9.12
N ALA A 227 0.10 9.04 -8.35
CA ALA A 227 0.70 7.75 -8.68
C ALA A 227 -0.36 6.64 -8.74
N ASP A 228 -1.25 6.56 -7.74
CA ASP A 228 -2.39 5.63 -7.78
C ASP A 228 -3.23 5.80 -9.06
N TYR A 229 -3.61 7.05 -9.40
CA TYR A 229 -4.36 7.35 -10.62
C TYR A 229 -3.61 6.91 -11.90
N GLU A 230 -2.34 7.28 -12.04
CA GLU A 230 -1.52 6.94 -13.21
C GLU A 230 -1.36 5.43 -13.37
N ARG A 231 -1.19 4.71 -12.26
CA ARG A 231 -1.08 3.25 -12.28
C ARG A 231 -2.41 2.62 -12.62
N TRP A 232 -3.50 3.06 -12.00
CA TRP A 232 -4.79 2.41 -12.16
C TRP A 232 -5.47 2.67 -13.50
N SER A 233 -5.37 3.89 -14.01
CA SER A 233 -5.94 4.28 -15.31
C SER A 233 -5.40 3.41 -16.47
N LYS A 234 -4.13 2.98 -16.37
CA LYS A 234 -3.42 2.20 -17.38
C LYS A 234 -3.60 0.67 -17.25
N GLN A 235 -4.19 0.17 -16.17
CA GLN A 235 -4.44 -1.27 -16.04
C GLN A 235 -5.79 -1.64 -16.64
N ASP A 236 -5.81 -2.67 -17.48
CA ASP A 236 -7.05 -3.17 -18.08
C ASP A 236 -7.92 -3.92 -17.08
N PHE A 237 -7.31 -4.58 -16.10
CA PHE A 237 -8.04 -5.34 -15.08
C PHE A 237 -8.76 -4.48 -14.04
N ILE A 238 -8.58 -3.16 -14.10
CA ILE A 238 -9.27 -2.20 -13.24
C ILE A 238 -10.52 -1.72 -13.96
N LEU A 239 -11.67 -1.92 -13.32
CA LEU A 239 -13.01 -1.57 -13.81
C LEU A 239 -13.45 -0.16 -13.38
N GLY A 240 -12.85 0.37 -12.32
CA GLY A 240 -13.17 1.65 -11.72
C GLY A 240 -12.38 1.88 -10.43
N ILE A 241 -12.72 2.94 -9.72
CA ILE A 241 -12.20 3.19 -8.37
C ILE A 241 -13.36 3.41 -7.42
N GLU A 242 -13.19 3.05 -6.15
CA GLU A 242 -14.11 3.40 -5.09
C GLU A 242 -13.44 4.39 -4.15
N ILE A 243 -14.07 5.55 -3.98
CA ILE A 243 -13.59 6.62 -3.12
C ILE A 243 -14.25 6.48 -1.75
N HIS A 244 -13.41 6.38 -0.72
CA HIS A 244 -13.79 6.14 0.66
C HIS A 244 -13.47 7.34 1.53
N ARG A 245 -14.42 7.67 2.42
CA ARG A 245 -14.15 8.61 3.50
C ARG A 245 -13.29 7.94 4.56
N SER A 246 -12.26 8.65 5.01
CA SER A 246 -11.38 8.13 6.06
C SER A 246 -12.14 7.94 7.38
N ALA A 247 -11.91 6.81 8.04
CA ALA A 247 -12.39 6.57 9.41
C ALA A 247 -11.79 7.56 10.43
N ASN A 248 -10.71 8.26 10.08
CA ASN A 248 -10.08 9.29 10.92
C ASN A 248 -10.65 10.70 10.66
N ASN A 249 -11.79 10.82 9.99
CA ASN A 249 -12.42 12.12 9.74
C ASN A 249 -12.73 12.86 11.06
N ARG A 250 -12.72 14.19 11.03
CA ARG A 250 -12.97 15.05 12.20
C ARG A 250 -14.33 15.72 12.11
N GLY A 251 -15.38 14.93 11.88
CA GLY A 251 -16.75 15.42 11.72
C GLY A 251 -17.17 15.62 10.25
N PRO A 252 -18.43 16.00 10.02
CA PRO A 252 -19.05 16.05 8.69
C PRO A 252 -18.29 16.96 7.73
N CYS A 253 -18.22 16.56 6.47
CA CYS A 253 -17.55 17.29 5.42
C CYS A 253 -18.42 17.28 4.17
N LYS A 254 -19.13 18.39 3.91
CA LYS A 254 -20.10 18.52 2.80
C LYS A 254 -19.56 17.98 1.47
N ILE A 255 -18.31 18.31 1.14
CA ILE A 255 -17.66 17.88 -0.11
C ILE A 255 -17.37 16.37 -0.08
N CYS A 256 -16.66 15.87 0.93
CA CYS A 256 -16.29 14.45 0.97
C CYS A 256 -17.52 13.55 1.10
N ASP A 257 -18.52 13.96 1.88
CA ASP A 257 -19.73 13.16 2.12
C ASP A 257 -20.54 12.98 0.85
N ALA A 258 -20.64 14.01 0.01
CA ALA A 258 -21.31 13.93 -1.28
C ALA A 258 -20.52 13.17 -2.36
N MET A 259 -19.20 13.12 -2.22
CA MET A 259 -18.29 12.58 -3.24
C MET A 259 -17.76 11.17 -2.93
N VAL A 260 -18.33 10.47 -1.95
CA VAL A 260 -18.04 9.04 -1.71
C VAL A 260 -18.80 8.18 -2.71
N GLY A 261 -18.16 7.12 -3.20
CA GLY A 261 -18.81 6.12 -4.04
C GLY A 261 -17.90 5.58 -5.12
N LYS A 262 -18.50 4.99 -6.15
CA LYS A 262 -17.78 4.35 -7.25
C LYS A 262 -17.67 5.29 -8.45
N TYR A 263 -16.46 5.38 -9.01
CA TYR A 263 -16.09 6.29 -10.09
C TYR A 263 -15.41 5.52 -11.22
N PRO A 264 -15.40 6.07 -12.44
CA PRO A 264 -14.59 5.55 -13.53
C PRO A 264 -13.11 5.56 -13.17
N LYS A 265 -12.33 4.63 -13.72
CA LYS A 265 -10.87 4.58 -13.49
C LYS A 265 -10.12 5.81 -14.02
N THR A 266 -10.75 6.55 -14.94
CA THR A 266 -10.26 7.80 -15.51
C THR A 266 -10.54 9.00 -14.61
N PHE A 267 -11.27 8.84 -13.51
CA PHE A 267 -11.45 9.91 -12.53
C PHE A 267 -10.16 10.10 -11.71
N LYS A 268 -9.52 11.25 -11.87
CA LYS A 268 -8.30 11.62 -11.17
C LYS A 268 -8.62 12.10 -9.74
N PHE A 269 -8.61 11.15 -8.81
CA PHE A 269 -8.76 11.44 -7.39
C PHE A 269 -7.41 11.78 -6.74
N THR A 270 -7.18 13.05 -6.44
CA THR A 270 -6.01 13.54 -5.67
C THR A 270 -6.38 14.07 -4.28
N GLY A 271 -7.63 13.85 -3.86
CA GLY A 271 -8.30 14.47 -2.71
C GLY A 271 -9.35 15.49 -3.16
N PHE A 272 -10.30 15.85 -2.30
CA PHE A 272 -11.35 16.84 -2.65
C PHE A 272 -11.12 18.24 -2.07
N HIS A 273 -10.15 18.38 -1.17
CA HIS A 273 -9.82 19.65 -0.54
C HIS A 273 -8.42 19.58 0.07
N PRO A 274 -7.83 20.73 0.47
CA PRO A 274 -6.59 20.71 1.23
C PRO A 274 -6.70 19.87 2.51
N PHE A 275 -5.63 19.17 2.90
CA PHE A 275 -5.62 18.20 4.00
C PHE A 275 -6.66 17.05 3.88
N CYS A 276 -7.14 16.74 2.68
CA CYS A 276 -8.02 15.58 2.51
C CYS A 276 -7.27 14.30 2.89
N ILE A 277 -7.89 13.50 3.75
CA ILE A 277 -7.37 12.20 4.23
C ILE A 277 -8.16 11.02 3.65
N CYS A 278 -9.17 11.30 2.83
CA CYS A 278 -9.93 10.30 2.08
C CYS A 278 -9.00 9.55 1.11
N PHE A 279 -9.41 8.35 0.72
CA PHE A 279 -8.60 7.45 -0.08
C PHE A 279 -9.45 6.75 -1.12
N ALA A 280 -8.80 6.20 -2.14
CA ALA A 280 -9.47 5.40 -3.15
C ALA A 280 -8.90 3.98 -3.16
N THR A 281 -9.71 3.02 -3.59
CA THR A 281 -9.31 1.62 -3.84
C THR A 281 -9.70 1.23 -5.26
N PRO A 282 -8.86 0.47 -5.98
CA PRO A 282 -9.21 0.01 -7.31
C PRO A 282 -10.33 -1.04 -7.21
N ILE A 283 -11.29 -0.97 -8.12
CA ILE A 283 -12.29 -2.01 -8.33
C ILE A 283 -11.74 -2.89 -9.44
N THR A 284 -11.37 -4.12 -9.10
CA THR A 284 -10.78 -5.07 -10.05
C THR A 284 -11.83 -5.97 -10.65
N MET A 285 -11.59 -6.41 -11.88
CA MET A 285 -12.28 -7.58 -12.41
C MET A 285 -11.83 -8.85 -11.68
N GLU A 286 -12.68 -9.86 -11.70
CA GLU A 286 -12.32 -11.18 -11.21
C GLU A 286 -11.17 -11.78 -12.05
N PRO A 287 -10.23 -12.53 -11.44
CA PRO A 287 -9.11 -13.16 -12.13
C PRO A 287 -9.48 -13.96 -13.39
N GLU A 288 -10.64 -14.62 -13.39
CA GLU A 288 -11.16 -15.38 -14.53
C GLU A 288 -11.49 -14.46 -15.71
N ASN A 289 -12.20 -13.36 -15.46
CA ASN A 289 -12.55 -12.37 -16.48
C ASN A 289 -11.30 -11.69 -17.05
N PHE A 290 -10.26 -11.52 -16.22
CA PHE A 290 -8.99 -10.98 -16.69
C PHE A 290 -8.22 -11.96 -17.57
N ALA A 291 -8.25 -13.26 -17.26
CA ALA A 291 -7.67 -14.27 -18.11
C ALA A 291 -8.37 -14.31 -19.48
N ASP A 292 -9.70 -14.19 -19.52
CA ASP A 292 -10.47 -14.09 -20.76
C ASP A 292 -10.17 -12.80 -21.54
N PHE A 293 -10.01 -11.66 -20.85
CA PHE A 293 -9.55 -10.42 -21.46
C PHE A 293 -8.18 -10.59 -22.15
N LEU A 294 -7.20 -11.20 -21.48
CA LEU A 294 -5.88 -11.46 -22.06
C LEU A 294 -5.91 -12.42 -23.27
N LEU A 295 -7.01 -13.17 -23.45
CA LEU A 295 -7.19 -14.13 -24.55
C LEU A 295 -7.95 -13.53 -25.73
N ASN A 296 -8.95 -12.70 -25.47
CA ASN A 296 -9.95 -12.28 -26.44
C ASN A 296 -10.03 -10.75 -26.61
N ASP A 297 -9.28 -9.97 -25.83
CA ASP A 297 -9.33 -8.50 -25.74
C ASP A 297 -10.73 -7.95 -25.44
N THR A 298 -11.59 -8.76 -24.79
CA THR A 298 -12.96 -8.38 -24.42
C THR A 298 -13.04 -8.04 -22.94
N VAL A 299 -13.24 -6.76 -22.62
CA VAL A 299 -13.67 -6.34 -21.29
C VAL A 299 -15.20 -6.49 -21.21
N PRO A 300 -15.77 -7.13 -20.19
CA PRO A 300 -17.21 -7.11 -19.97
C PRO A 300 -17.67 -5.65 -19.77
N LYS A 301 -18.17 -5.02 -20.85
CA LYS A 301 -18.55 -3.58 -20.84
C LYS A 301 -19.55 -3.25 -19.75
N GLU A 302 -20.39 -4.22 -19.39
CA GLU A 302 -21.41 -4.11 -18.34
C GLU A 302 -20.84 -3.96 -16.93
N GLN A 303 -19.58 -4.37 -16.70
CA GLN A 303 -18.92 -4.31 -15.38
C GLN A 303 -18.07 -3.05 -15.20
N VAL A 304 -17.76 -2.33 -16.29
CA VAL A 304 -16.93 -1.12 -16.24
C VAL A 304 -17.74 0.03 -15.69
N ILE A 305 -17.16 0.77 -14.74
CA ILE A 305 -17.79 1.96 -14.19
C ILE A 305 -17.52 3.12 -15.13
N THR A 306 -18.59 3.64 -15.74
CA THR A 306 -18.51 4.68 -16.78
C THR A 306 -18.97 6.05 -16.31
N ASP A 307 -19.56 6.13 -15.12
CA ASP A 307 -20.12 7.36 -14.59
C ASP A 307 -19.88 7.49 -13.08
N ILE A 308 -20.06 8.71 -12.56
CA ILE A 308 -19.89 9.04 -11.15
C ILE A 308 -21.20 8.84 -10.36
N PRO A 309 -21.14 8.71 -9.02
CA PRO A 309 -22.34 8.52 -8.20
C PRO A 309 -23.32 9.69 -8.34
N GLN A 310 -24.63 9.41 -8.28
CA GLN A 310 -25.65 10.45 -8.46
C GLN A 310 -25.49 11.61 -7.46
N GLY A 311 -25.26 11.32 -6.18
CA GLY A 311 -25.02 12.36 -5.17
C GLY A 311 -23.81 13.25 -5.47
N ALA A 312 -22.79 12.73 -6.16
CA ALA A 312 -21.65 13.52 -6.61
C ALA A 312 -22.02 14.44 -7.77
N LYS A 313 -22.83 13.95 -8.73
CA LYS A 313 -23.36 14.78 -9.82
C LYS A 313 -24.20 15.93 -9.30
N ASP A 314 -25.14 15.62 -8.41
CA ASP A 314 -26.05 16.60 -7.84
C ASP A 314 -25.25 17.68 -7.10
N PHE A 315 -24.28 17.27 -6.28
CA PHE A 315 -23.39 18.19 -5.58
C PHE A 315 -22.59 19.09 -6.53
N VAL A 316 -22.03 18.52 -7.59
CA VAL A 316 -21.25 19.27 -8.60
C VAL A 316 -22.14 20.30 -9.30
N ILE A 317 -23.33 19.90 -9.75
CA ILE A 317 -24.28 20.77 -10.47
C ILE A 317 -24.73 21.92 -9.57
N GLU A 318 -25.11 21.63 -8.32
CA GLU A 318 -25.59 22.62 -7.35
C GLU A 318 -24.52 23.62 -6.93
N ASN A 319 -23.24 23.24 -6.98
CA ASN A 319 -22.13 24.06 -6.43
C ASN A 319 -21.11 24.48 -7.49
N LYS A 320 -21.38 24.28 -8.80
CA LYS A 320 -20.40 24.42 -9.89
C LYS A 320 -19.63 25.74 -9.87
N ASP A 321 -20.30 26.87 -9.65
CA ASP A 321 -19.68 28.21 -9.69
C ASP A 321 -18.62 28.39 -8.60
N GLY A 322 -18.79 27.73 -7.45
CA GLY A 322 -17.82 27.75 -6.36
C GLY A 322 -16.70 26.71 -6.50
N LEU A 323 -16.86 25.72 -7.40
CA LEU A 323 -15.96 24.58 -7.52
C LEU A 323 -14.95 24.71 -8.67
N GLN A 324 -15.13 25.62 -9.62
CA GLN A 324 -14.24 25.78 -10.78
C GLN A 324 -12.76 26.03 -10.42
N SER A 325 -12.47 26.56 -9.22
CA SER A 325 -11.10 26.75 -8.72
C SER A 325 -10.53 25.53 -7.99
N ALA A 326 -11.35 24.51 -7.69
CA ALA A 326 -10.88 23.31 -7.00
C ALA A 326 -10.08 22.42 -7.96
N PHE A 327 -8.92 21.93 -7.49
CA PHE A 327 -8.01 21.12 -8.29
C PHE A 327 -8.70 19.85 -8.85
N TRP A 328 -9.49 19.15 -8.03
CA TRP A 328 -10.22 17.96 -8.45
C TRP A 328 -11.35 18.27 -9.46
N TYR A 329 -11.90 19.49 -9.44
CA TYR A 329 -12.89 19.91 -10.43
C TYR A 329 -12.21 20.12 -11.77
N LYS A 330 -11.12 20.89 -11.81
CA LYS A 330 -10.32 21.12 -13.02
C LYS A 330 -9.81 19.83 -13.65
N ASP A 331 -9.39 18.88 -12.82
CA ASP A 331 -8.90 17.57 -13.24
C ASP A 331 -9.98 16.68 -13.89
N ASN A 332 -11.27 16.91 -13.62
CA ASN A 332 -12.32 15.91 -13.95
C ASN A 332 -13.60 16.49 -14.57
N PHE A 333 -13.84 17.80 -14.54
CA PHE A 333 -15.13 18.41 -14.91
C PHE A 333 -14.99 19.60 -15.84
N THR A 334 -15.88 19.70 -16.82
CA THR A 334 -16.02 20.86 -17.70
C THR A 334 -16.65 22.04 -16.93
N ASN A 335 -16.58 23.25 -17.48
CA ASN A 335 -17.06 24.45 -16.78
C ASN A 335 -18.58 24.41 -16.48
N ASP A 336 -19.35 23.63 -17.24
CA ASP A 336 -20.80 23.41 -17.06
C ASP A 336 -21.13 22.29 -16.05
N GLY A 337 -20.12 21.61 -15.49
CA GLY A 337 -20.29 20.56 -14.48
C GLY A 337 -20.42 19.15 -15.06
N GLY A 338 -20.24 19.00 -16.37
CA GLY A 338 -20.14 17.70 -17.03
C GLY A 338 -18.82 17.01 -16.70
N LEU A 339 -18.84 15.68 -16.61
CA LEU A 339 -17.61 14.90 -16.45
C LEU A 339 -16.76 15.01 -17.72
N GLN A 340 -15.50 15.45 -17.60
CA GLN A 340 -14.55 15.46 -18.70
C GLN A 340 -14.30 14.01 -19.13
N ARG A 341 -14.69 13.69 -20.36
CA ARG A 341 -14.44 12.36 -20.96
C ARG A 341 -13.08 12.28 -21.69
N GLU A 342 -12.29 13.36 -21.67
CA GLU A 342 -11.19 13.60 -22.62
C GLU A 342 -9.75 13.43 -22.09
N ILE A 343 -9.52 12.80 -20.93
CA ILE A 343 -8.13 12.40 -20.58
C ILE A 343 -7.79 11.07 -21.26
N VAL A 344 -7.35 11.20 -22.52
CA VAL A 344 -6.60 10.26 -23.37
C VAL A 344 -7.25 8.89 -23.62
N SER A 345 -7.70 8.74 -24.86
CA SER A 345 -8.00 7.50 -25.59
C SER A 345 -7.62 6.20 -24.86
N GLN A 346 -8.64 5.44 -24.44
CA GLN A 346 -8.60 4.02 -24.78
C GLN A 346 -8.26 3.94 -26.27
N PRO A 347 -7.36 3.05 -26.73
CA PRO A 347 -7.35 2.70 -28.13
C PRO A 347 -8.68 2.00 -28.44
N ILE A 348 -9.69 2.81 -28.71
CA ILE A 348 -10.68 2.52 -29.75
C ILE A 348 -10.16 3.27 -30.98
N THR A 349 -8.96 2.90 -31.45
CA THR A 349 -8.55 3.30 -32.79
C THR A 349 -9.32 2.42 -33.77
N ASN A 350 -10.45 2.94 -34.24
CA ASN A 350 -10.80 2.79 -35.64
C ASN A 350 -9.71 3.49 -36.46
N GLU A 351 -8.58 2.80 -36.66
CA GLU A 351 -7.78 2.90 -37.87
C GLU A 351 -6.69 1.82 -37.83
N VAL A 352 -6.75 0.98 -38.86
CA VAL A 352 -5.90 -0.17 -39.05
C VAL A 352 -4.50 0.31 -39.45
N ILE A 353 -3.57 0.39 -38.50
CA ILE A 353 -2.16 0.15 -38.84
C ILE A 353 -2.02 -1.35 -38.98
N LYS A 354 -1.99 -1.82 -40.24
CA LYS A 354 -1.70 -3.21 -40.59
C LYS A 354 -0.29 -3.57 -40.12
N VAL A 355 -0.18 -4.11 -38.91
CA VAL A 355 0.83 -5.14 -38.64
C VAL A 355 0.08 -6.45 -38.61
N SER A 356 0.02 -7.11 -39.76
CA SER A 356 -0.49 -8.47 -39.89
C SER A 356 0.41 -9.42 -39.09
N LYS A 357 0.08 -9.62 -37.81
CA LYS A 357 0.42 -10.87 -37.12
C LYS A 357 -0.77 -11.81 -37.30
N PRO A 358 -0.59 -13.00 -37.89
CA PRO A 358 -1.68 -13.94 -38.07
C PRO A 358 -2.26 -14.31 -36.70
N LYS A 359 -3.60 -14.19 -36.59
CA LYS A 359 -4.38 -14.64 -35.44
C LYS A 359 -4.13 -16.15 -35.29
N ARG A 360 -3.28 -16.55 -34.34
CA ARG A 360 -3.00 -17.96 -34.08
C ARG A 360 -4.26 -18.62 -33.52
N ILE A 361 -4.93 -19.41 -34.34
CA ILE A 361 -6.00 -20.31 -33.90
C ILE A 361 -5.34 -21.39 -33.05
N LYS A 362 -5.69 -21.45 -31.77
CA LYS A 362 -5.19 -22.49 -30.87
C LYS A 362 -5.84 -23.81 -31.24
N THR A 363 -5.04 -24.86 -31.29
CA THR A 363 -5.48 -26.22 -31.55
C THR A 363 -6.32 -26.75 -30.39
N ASP A 364 -7.18 -27.74 -30.64
CA ASP A 364 -7.99 -28.38 -29.59
C ASP A 364 -7.13 -28.95 -28.44
N SER A 365 -5.92 -29.38 -28.76
CA SER A 365 -4.91 -29.84 -27.78
C SER A 365 -4.49 -28.71 -26.82
N GLU A 366 -4.30 -27.49 -27.33
CA GLU A 366 -3.97 -26.32 -26.51
C GLU A 366 -5.14 -25.91 -25.61
N ILE A 367 -6.37 -25.99 -26.12
CA ILE A 367 -7.59 -25.72 -25.34
C ILE A 367 -7.75 -26.73 -24.21
N ALA A 368 -7.53 -28.02 -24.49
CA ALA A 368 -7.58 -29.08 -23.49
C ALA A 368 -6.51 -28.89 -22.40
N ASN A 369 -5.28 -28.53 -22.78
CA ASN A 369 -4.19 -28.26 -21.85
C ASN A 369 -4.50 -27.07 -20.91
N ILE A 370 -5.09 -25.99 -21.46
CA ILE A 370 -5.52 -24.82 -20.68
C ILE A 370 -6.61 -25.21 -19.66
N LYS A 371 -7.63 -25.97 -20.08
CA LYS A 371 -8.69 -26.46 -19.18
C LYS A 371 -8.14 -27.36 -18.06
N GLN A 372 -7.21 -28.25 -18.39
CA GLN A 372 -6.55 -29.13 -17.42
C GLN A 372 -5.81 -28.31 -16.35
N LYS A 373 -5.01 -27.32 -16.76
CA LYS A 373 -4.28 -26.45 -15.83
C LYS A 373 -5.19 -25.58 -14.95
N TRP A 374 -6.34 -25.15 -15.48
CA TRP A 374 -7.34 -24.41 -14.71
C TRP A 374 -7.99 -25.26 -13.62
N ASN A 375 -8.41 -26.49 -13.95
CA ASN A 375 -8.96 -27.44 -12.98
C ASN A 375 -7.94 -27.75 -11.86
N GLU A 376 -6.67 -27.94 -12.22
CA GLU A 376 -5.59 -28.14 -11.26
C GLU A 376 -5.49 -26.93 -10.31
N ARG A 377 -5.50 -25.69 -10.82
CA ARG A 377 -5.43 -24.49 -9.97
C ARG A 377 -6.62 -24.35 -9.01
N LYS A 378 -7.85 -24.60 -9.47
CA LYS A 378 -9.06 -24.55 -8.64
C LYS A 378 -8.97 -25.51 -7.45
N LEU A 379 -8.48 -26.72 -7.69
CA LEU A 379 -8.20 -27.72 -6.67
C LEU A 379 -7.19 -27.21 -5.63
N TYR A 380 -6.03 -26.71 -6.04
CA TYR A 380 -4.98 -26.25 -5.11
C TYR A 380 -5.36 -25.00 -4.31
N ASN A 381 -6.19 -24.11 -4.84
CA ASN A 381 -6.72 -22.96 -4.08
C ASN A 381 -7.60 -23.43 -2.91
N LYS A 382 -8.51 -24.38 -3.15
CA LYS A 382 -9.36 -24.94 -2.10
C LYS A 382 -8.56 -25.71 -1.05
N ILE A 383 -7.56 -26.48 -1.49
CA ILE A 383 -6.62 -27.15 -0.58
C ILE A 383 -5.92 -26.12 0.29
N THR A 384 -5.40 -25.03 -0.28
CA THR A 384 -4.66 -23.99 0.46
C THR A 384 -5.54 -23.30 1.51
N ASN A 385 -6.79 -22.97 1.17
CA ASN A 385 -7.72 -22.36 2.12
C ASN A 385 -8.01 -23.31 3.29
N THR A 386 -8.28 -24.58 2.99
CA THR A 386 -8.50 -25.62 4.00
C THR A 386 -7.26 -25.83 4.86
N GLU A 387 -6.07 -25.85 4.25
CA GLU A 387 -4.78 -25.94 4.93
C GLU A 387 -4.58 -24.81 5.94
N ASN A 388 -4.98 -23.59 5.61
CA ASN A 388 -4.88 -22.46 6.54
C ASN A 388 -5.80 -22.63 7.75
N GLU A 389 -6.99 -23.20 7.56
CA GLU A 389 -7.93 -23.50 8.64
C GLU A 389 -7.42 -24.63 9.55
N ILE A 390 -7.13 -25.80 8.97
CA ILE A 390 -6.72 -26.98 9.75
C ILE A 390 -5.37 -26.79 10.42
N ARG A 391 -4.48 -25.96 9.85
CA ARG A 391 -3.20 -25.60 10.46
C ARG A 391 -3.34 -24.94 11.83
N LEU A 392 -4.38 -24.13 12.02
CA LEU A 392 -4.63 -23.42 13.28
C LEU A 392 -5.21 -24.35 14.35
N ASN A 393 -5.59 -25.58 13.99
CA ASN A 393 -6.02 -26.58 14.94
C ASN A 393 -4.82 -27.14 15.72
N LYS A 394 -4.81 -26.87 17.03
CA LYS A 394 -3.73 -27.26 17.96
C LYS A 394 -4.04 -28.55 18.74
N SER A 395 -5.28 -29.04 18.66
CA SER A 395 -5.82 -30.01 19.61
C SER A 395 -5.96 -31.42 19.01
N PHE A 396 -6.18 -31.51 17.70
CA PHE A 396 -6.32 -32.78 16.99
C PHE A 396 -5.89 -32.67 15.52
N GLU A 397 -5.61 -33.82 14.92
CA GLU A 397 -5.35 -33.90 13.48
C GLU A 397 -6.66 -33.91 12.70
N THR A 398 -6.65 -33.25 11.56
CA THR A 398 -7.75 -33.10 10.64
C THR A 398 -7.26 -33.51 9.27
N GLY A 399 -7.92 -34.47 8.65
CA GLY A 399 -7.60 -34.94 7.30
C GLY A 399 -8.72 -34.58 6.33
N VAL A 400 -8.36 -33.96 5.20
CA VAL A 400 -9.29 -33.54 4.16
C VAL A 400 -8.85 -34.10 2.82
N LEU A 401 -9.78 -34.74 2.11
CA LEU A 401 -9.56 -35.35 0.80
C LEU A 401 -10.29 -34.57 -0.29
N PHE A 402 -9.58 -34.22 -1.36
CA PHE A 402 -10.11 -33.51 -2.52
C PHE A 402 -10.06 -34.38 -3.78
N ASP A 403 -11.17 -34.46 -4.52
CA ASP A 403 -11.18 -35.05 -5.86
C ASP A 403 -10.46 -34.16 -6.89
N ARG A 404 -10.31 -34.67 -8.12
CA ARG A 404 -9.67 -33.92 -9.23
C ARG A 404 -10.40 -32.63 -9.63
N ASN A 405 -11.67 -32.48 -9.25
CA ASN A 405 -12.48 -31.29 -9.52
C ASN A 405 -12.44 -30.28 -8.37
N GLY A 406 -11.74 -30.60 -7.28
CA GLY A 406 -11.67 -29.77 -6.07
C GLY A 406 -12.89 -29.89 -5.17
N ASN A 407 -13.67 -30.97 -5.24
CA ASN A 407 -14.73 -31.22 -4.26
C ASN A 407 -14.14 -31.94 -3.04
N VAL A 408 -14.62 -31.57 -1.86
CA VAL A 408 -14.26 -32.27 -0.61
C VAL A 408 -15.01 -33.60 -0.58
N VAL A 409 -14.27 -34.70 -0.58
CA VAL A 409 -14.80 -36.07 -0.56
C VAL A 409 -14.85 -36.62 0.86
N ILE A 410 -13.88 -36.23 1.68
CA ILE A 410 -13.77 -36.61 3.08
C ILE A 410 -13.29 -35.38 3.85
N ASP A 411 -13.94 -35.10 4.97
CA ASP A 411 -13.48 -34.10 5.94
C ASP A 411 -13.59 -34.68 7.36
N LYS A 412 -12.46 -35.08 7.95
CA LYS A 412 -12.46 -35.90 9.17
C LYS A 412 -11.61 -35.30 10.29
N ARG A 413 -12.18 -35.23 11.49
CA ARG A 413 -11.46 -34.87 12.72
C ARG A 413 -11.01 -36.14 13.41
N GLY A 414 -9.72 -36.23 13.70
CA GLY A 414 -9.06 -37.37 14.32
C GLY A 414 -8.81 -37.19 15.80
N ALA A 415 -7.89 -38.01 16.31
CA ALA A 415 -7.33 -37.90 17.64
C ALA A 415 -6.25 -36.81 17.70
N LYS A 416 -5.60 -36.67 18.86
CA LYS A 416 -4.61 -35.62 19.13
C LYS A 416 -3.49 -35.54 18.08
N TYR A 417 -3.01 -36.68 17.59
CA TYR A 417 -1.87 -36.80 16.66
C TYR A 417 -2.07 -37.92 15.61
N SER A 418 -3.32 -38.22 15.27
CA SER A 418 -3.64 -39.18 14.23
C SER A 418 -5.05 -38.96 13.71
N VAL A 419 -5.28 -39.29 12.43
CA VAL A 419 -6.60 -39.42 11.83
C VAL A 419 -6.69 -40.80 11.17
N ALA A 420 -7.77 -41.54 11.44
CA ALA A 420 -7.98 -42.89 10.93
C ALA A 420 -9.15 -42.92 9.94
N PHE A 421 -9.07 -43.78 8.94
CA PHE A 421 -10.07 -43.91 7.88
C PHE A 421 -10.62 -45.34 7.82
N THR A 422 -11.90 -45.45 7.50
CA THR A 422 -12.58 -46.73 7.22
C THR A 422 -12.19 -47.26 5.84
N ASP A 423 -12.44 -48.53 5.58
CA ASP A 423 -12.14 -49.14 4.28
C ASP A 423 -12.94 -48.46 3.15
N GLU A 424 -14.19 -48.07 3.40
CA GLU A 424 -15.03 -47.33 2.44
C GLU A 424 -14.49 -45.91 2.15
N GLU A 425 -13.91 -45.25 3.16
CA GLU A 425 -13.25 -43.96 3.00
C GLU A 425 -11.95 -44.10 2.20
N CYS A 426 -11.13 -45.09 2.55
CA CYS A 426 -9.88 -45.39 1.86
C CYS A 426 -10.10 -45.74 0.38
N ALA A 427 -11.19 -46.41 0.03
CA ALA A 427 -11.56 -46.70 -1.35
C ALA A 427 -11.76 -45.44 -2.22
N LYS A 428 -12.06 -44.28 -1.60
CA LYS A 428 -12.26 -42.99 -2.31
C LYS A 428 -10.96 -42.22 -2.54
N MET A 429 -9.84 -42.64 -1.96
CA MET A 429 -8.59 -41.86 -1.94
C MET A 429 -7.80 -41.90 -3.26
N LYS A 430 -8.09 -42.87 -4.13
CA LYS A 430 -7.39 -43.02 -5.40
C LYS A 430 -7.49 -41.74 -6.23
N ASP A 431 -6.34 -41.30 -6.75
CA ASP A 431 -6.20 -40.12 -7.59
C ASP A 431 -6.59 -38.77 -6.95
N CYS A 432 -6.96 -38.77 -5.67
CA CYS A 432 -7.31 -37.59 -4.90
C CYS A 432 -6.08 -36.94 -4.28
N VAL A 433 -6.22 -35.66 -3.90
CA VAL A 433 -5.21 -34.94 -3.10
C VAL A 433 -5.65 -34.97 -1.65
N PHE A 434 -4.79 -35.47 -0.78
CA PHE A 434 -5.06 -35.54 0.66
C PHE A 434 -4.19 -34.53 1.40
N THR A 435 -4.80 -33.72 2.27
CA THR A 435 -4.10 -32.76 3.13
C THR A 435 -4.50 -32.94 4.60
N HIS A 436 -3.54 -32.83 5.51
CA HIS A 436 -3.79 -32.93 6.95
C HIS A 436 -2.86 -32.02 7.77
N ASN A 437 -3.24 -31.68 8.99
CA ASN A 437 -2.39 -30.91 9.92
C ASN A 437 -1.63 -31.79 10.90
N HIS A 438 -0.42 -31.36 11.26
CA HIS A 438 0.39 -31.90 12.35
C HIS A 438 0.49 -30.87 13.50
N PRO A 439 -0.32 -31.02 14.57
CA PRO A 439 -0.45 -29.99 15.61
C PRO A 439 0.76 -29.91 16.55
N ARG A 440 1.66 -30.90 16.58
CA ARG A 440 2.81 -30.97 17.51
C ARG A 440 3.69 -29.72 17.51
N GLY A 441 3.90 -29.10 16.34
CA GLY A 441 4.69 -27.87 16.24
C GLY A 441 4.12 -26.70 17.06
N TRP A 442 2.84 -26.73 17.43
CA TRP A 442 2.23 -25.70 18.27
C TRP A 442 2.73 -25.68 19.72
N GLN A 443 3.30 -26.79 20.21
CA GLN A 443 3.82 -26.93 21.58
C GLN A 443 5.21 -26.32 21.77
N GLU A 444 5.92 -26.06 20.67
CA GLU A 444 7.26 -25.48 20.64
C GLU A 444 7.21 -23.95 20.77
N PRO A 445 8.28 -23.25 21.18
CA PRO A 445 8.30 -21.78 21.16
C PRO A 445 8.19 -21.18 19.74
N GLU A 446 7.64 -19.96 19.60
CA GLU A 446 7.37 -19.34 18.27
C GLU A 446 8.60 -19.22 17.38
N LYS A 447 9.76 -18.92 17.98
CA LYS A 447 11.02 -18.70 17.28
C LYS A 447 11.96 -19.93 17.35
N SER A 448 11.48 -21.09 17.81
CA SER A 448 12.30 -22.29 17.88
C SER A 448 12.31 -23.06 16.56
N LEU A 449 13.35 -23.84 16.33
CA LEU A 449 13.40 -24.79 15.21
C LEU A 449 12.30 -25.86 15.31
N GLY A 450 11.90 -26.23 16.53
CA GLY A 450 10.80 -27.17 16.77
C GLY A 450 9.47 -26.71 16.16
N ARG A 451 9.24 -25.39 16.03
CA ARG A 451 8.05 -24.81 15.39
C ARG A 451 7.87 -25.22 13.92
N ILE A 452 8.95 -25.67 13.26
CA ILE A 452 8.88 -26.20 11.89
C ILE A 452 7.98 -27.45 11.84
N GLY A 453 7.99 -28.27 12.90
CA GLY A 453 7.30 -29.55 12.95
C GLY A 453 7.89 -30.60 12.01
N ASN A 454 7.36 -31.82 12.10
CA ASN A 454 7.75 -32.92 11.20
C ASN A 454 6.90 -32.90 9.93
N SER A 455 7.50 -33.34 8.82
CA SER A 455 6.81 -33.66 7.57
C SER A 455 6.02 -34.97 7.73
N PHE A 456 6.06 -35.90 6.77
CA PHE A 456 5.28 -37.14 6.82
C PHE A 456 5.85 -38.14 7.83
N SER A 457 4.98 -38.94 8.43
CA SER A 457 5.30 -40.20 9.06
C SER A 457 5.36 -41.32 8.00
N PRO A 458 5.97 -42.48 8.31
CA PRO A 458 5.87 -43.65 7.42
C PRO A 458 4.43 -44.07 7.14
N ALA A 459 3.52 -43.93 8.11
CA ALA A 459 2.11 -44.27 7.97
C ALA A 459 1.40 -43.42 6.90
N ASP A 460 1.70 -42.12 6.84
CA ASP A 460 1.14 -41.24 5.81
C ASP A 460 1.55 -41.70 4.41
N MET A 461 2.81 -42.12 4.26
CA MET A 461 3.30 -42.64 2.99
C MET A 461 2.75 -44.02 2.66
N TYR A 462 2.53 -44.89 3.65
CA TYR A 462 1.86 -46.17 3.42
C TYR A 462 0.42 -45.96 2.94
N LEU A 463 -0.32 -45.03 3.54
CA LEU A 463 -1.68 -44.68 3.11
C LEU A 463 -1.67 -44.17 1.67
N ALA A 464 -0.76 -43.25 1.34
CA ALA A 464 -0.63 -42.68 0.01
C ALA A 464 -0.37 -43.75 -1.06
N ILE A 465 0.51 -44.71 -0.76
CA ILE A 465 0.90 -45.79 -1.67
C ILE A 465 -0.21 -46.84 -1.78
N ALA A 466 -0.77 -47.30 -0.65
CA ALA A 466 -1.78 -48.35 -0.61
C ALA A 466 -3.06 -47.96 -1.35
N HIS A 467 -3.48 -46.70 -1.22
CA HIS A 467 -4.69 -46.19 -1.87
C HIS A 467 -4.41 -45.32 -3.08
N ASN A 468 -3.15 -45.25 -3.53
CA ASN A 468 -2.74 -44.63 -4.77
C ASN A 468 -3.19 -43.15 -4.89
N VAL A 469 -3.02 -42.42 -3.79
CA VAL A 469 -3.27 -40.98 -3.66
C VAL A 469 -2.38 -40.22 -4.64
N SER A 470 -2.92 -39.21 -5.33
CA SER A 470 -2.13 -38.45 -6.31
C SER A 470 -1.13 -37.50 -5.65
N GLU A 471 -1.50 -36.94 -4.51
CA GLU A 471 -0.63 -36.11 -3.70
C GLU A 471 -0.97 -36.17 -2.21
N MET A 472 0.06 -36.35 -1.38
CA MET A 472 -0.01 -36.36 0.08
C MET A 472 0.56 -35.05 0.62
N ARG A 473 -0.19 -34.33 1.46
CA ARG A 473 0.17 -33.02 1.98
C ARG A 473 0.01 -32.94 3.49
N ALA A 474 0.99 -32.33 4.17
CA ALA A 474 0.99 -32.16 5.62
C ALA A 474 1.33 -30.71 5.99
N VAL A 475 0.53 -30.10 6.87
CA VAL A 475 0.72 -28.72 7.33
C VAL A 475 1.09 -28.64 8.81
N THR A 476 2.15 -27.90 9.10
CA THR A 476 2.62 -27.59 10.47
C THR A 476 2.37 -26.10 10.77
N PRO A 477 2.74 -25.50 11.92
CA PRO A 477 2.45 -24.08 12.15
C PRO A 477 2.98 -23.14 11.05
N ASN A 478 4.18 -23.41 10.51
CA ASN A 478 4.86 -22.49 9.60
C ASN A 478 5.20 -23.08 8.22
N TYR A 479 4.93 -24.37 7.97
CA TYR A 479 5.34 -25.03 6.73
C TYR A 479 4.24 -25.94 6.15
N THR A 480 4.26 -26.11 4.83
CA THR A 480 3.53 -27.15 4.11
C THR A 480 4.54 -28.10 3.46
N PHE A 481 4.32 -29.40 3.62
CA PHE A 481 5.06 -30.46 2.96
C PHE A 481 4.14 -31.15 1.97
N ALA A 482 4.64 -31.46 0.77
CA ALA A 482 3.88 -32.19 -0.24
C ALA A 482 4.73 -33.28 -0.90
N MET A 483 4.12 -34.43 -1.15
CA MET A 483 4.68 -35.53 -1.92
C MET A 483 3.70 -35.89 -3.04
N LYS A 484 4.08 -35.63 -4.30
CA LYS A 484 3.27 -35.91 -5.49
C LYS A 484 3.76 -37.19 -6.16
N ARG A 485 2.81 -38.06 -6.48
CA ARG A 485 3.01 -39.33 -7.18
C ARG A 485 3.29 -39.09 -8.66
N PRO A 486 4.17 -39.88 -9.31
CA PRO A 486 4.30 -39.92 -10.77
C PRO A 486 2.99 -40.31 -11.49
N GLU A 487 2.88 -40.00 -12.79
CA GLU A 487 1.70 -40.33 -13.59
C GLU A 487 1.45 -41.84 -13.67
N GLU A 488 2.51 -42.65 -13.75
CA GLU A 488 2.45 -44.11 -13.77
C GLU A 488 2.09 -44.76 -12.41
N GLY A 489 1.97 -43.94 -11.36
CA GLY A 489 1.71 -44.39 -9.99
C GLY A 489 2.95 -44.38 -9.09
N TRP A 490 2.84 -44.90 -7.87
CA TRP A 490 3.95 -44.89 -6.90
C TRP A 490 5.09 -45.86 -7.25
N GLY A 491 4.87 -46.80 -8.17
CA GLY A 491 5.91 -47.68 -8.71
C GLY A 491 6.54 -48.65 -7.69
N ILE A 492 5.93 -48.85 -6.52
CA ILE A 492 6.47 -49.71 -5.46
C ILE A 492 5.36 -50.37 -4.63
N THR A 493 5.59 -51.61 -4.21
CA THR A 493 4.70 -52.30 -3.27
C THR A 493 5.01 -51.88 -1.83
N ILE A 494 4.01 -51.94 -0.93
CA ILE A 494 4.18 -51.57 0.48
C ILE A 494 5.37 -52.30 1.13
N SER A 495 5.50 -53.62 0.91
CA SER A 495 6.62 -54.40 1.47
C SER A 495 7.99 -53.95 0.96
N LYS A 496 8.12 -53.60 -0.33
CA LYS A 496 9.38 -53.07 -0.89
C LYS A 496 9.66 -51.66 -0.36
N PHE A 497 8.62 -50.83 -0.25
CA PHE A 497 8.73 -49.48 0.27
C PHE A 497 9.15 -49.46 1.74
N GLU A 498 8.57 -50.32 2.58
CA GLU A 498 8.96 -50.47 3.97
C GLU A 498 10.44 -50.84 4.11
N LYS A 499 10.93 -51.81 3.32
CA LYS A 499 12.37 -52.17 3.30
C LYS A 499 13.25 -50.99 2.88
N LEU A 500 12.80 -50.18 1.92
CA LEU A 500 13.52 -48.98 1.47
C LEU A 500 13.56 -47.91 2.57
N VAL A 501 12.42 -47.59 3.17
CA VAL A 501 12.30 -46.62 4.27
C VAL A 501 13.20 -47.03 5.42
N ASN A 502 13.14 -48.29 5.87
CA ASN A 502 13.96 -48.79 6.97
C ASN A 502 15.45 -48.68 6.66
N ARG A 503 15.87 -49.04 5.44
CA ARG A 503 17.26 -48.95 5.01
C ARG A 503 17.78 -47.50 5.00
N GLU A 504 17.06 -46.58 4.37
CA GLU A 504 17.48 -45.18 4.26
C GLU A 504 17.37 -44.45 5.60
N ASN A 505 16.38 -44.78 6.43
CA ASN A 505 16.24 -44.28 7.79
C ASN A 505 17.42 -44.72 8.68
N ASN A 506 17.85 -45.98 8.60
CA ASN A 506 18.99 -46.47 9.35
C ASN A 506 20.30 -45.78 8.94
N LYS A 507 20.53 -45.59 7.63
CA LYS A 507 21.68 -44.81 7.15
C LYS A 507 21.66 -43.38 7.68
N LEU A 508 20.52 -42.71 7.58
CA LEU A 508 20.37 -41.32 8.02
C LEU A 508 20.59 -41.19 9.53
N ARG A 509 20.11 -42.15 10.33
CA ARG A 509 20.36 -42.20 11.78
C ARG A 509 21.85 -42.33 12.09
N VAL A 510 22.57 -43.23 11.41
CA VAL A 510 24.02 -43.40 11.60
C VAL A 510 24.77 -42.09 11.26
N GLU A 511 24.44 -41.45 10.14
CA GLU A 511 25.02 -40.16 9.76
C GLU A 511 24.75 -39.05 10.78
N PHE A 512 23.51 -38.96 11.28
CA PHE A 512 23.13 -37.94 12.27
C PHE A 512 23.81 -38.18 13.61
N THR A 513 23.88 -39.44 14.06
CA THR A 513 24.61 -39.81 15.28
C THR A 513 26.08 -39.42 15.19
N ALA A 514 26.75 -39.71 14.07
CA ALA A 514 28.14 -39.30 13.86
C ALA A 514 28.31 -37.77 13.91
N ARG A 515 27.39 -37.02 13.28
CA ARG A 515 27.42 -35.55 13.29
C ARG A 515 27.13 -34.94 14.66
N ILE A 516 26.24 -35.56 15.45
CA ILE A 516 25.95 -35.19 16.83
C ILE A 516 27.17 -35.44 17.72
N ASN A 517 27.79 -36.62 17.63
CA ASN A 517 28.99 -36.95 18.40
C ASN A 517 30.16 -36.01 18.09
N ASN A 518 30.24 -35.52 16.85
CA ASN A 518 31.25 -34.55 16.41
C ASN A 518 30.81 -33.07 16.61
N ASN A 519 29.71 -32.80 17.31
CA ASN A 519 29.16 -31.46 17.59
C ASN A 519 28.85 -30.59 16.35
N THR A 520 28.67 -31.20 15.17
CA THR A 520 28.34 -30.50 13.90
C THR A 520 26.82 -30.44 13.61
N LEU A 521 26.01 -31.07 14.47
CA LEU A 521 24.55 -31.08 14.39
C LEU A 521 23.99 -31.25 15.81
N SER A 522 23.09 -30.39 16.25
CA SER A 522 22.44 -30.57 17.55
C SER A 522 21.35 -31.67 17.48
N PRO A 523 21.07 -32.39 18.58
CA PRO A 523 19.97 -33.37 18.62
C PRO A 523 18.61 -32.75 18.24
N THR A 524 18.36 -31.51 18.67
CA THR A 524 17.14 -30.77 18.31
C THR A 524 17.05 -30.49 16.81
N MET A 525 18.14 -30.04 16.19
CA MET A 525 18.19 -29.84 14.74
C MET A 525 17.99 -31.16 14.01
N ALA A 526 18.68 -32.23 14.43
CA ALA A 526 18.57 -33.56 13.86
C ALA A 526 17.12 -34.05 13.87
N SER A 527 16.42 -33.94 15.01
CA SER A 527 15.02 -34.33 15.13
C SER A 527 14.11 -33.59 14.16
N VAL A 528 14.28 -32.27 14.02
CA VAL A 528 13.42 -31.41 13.16
C VAL A 528 13.64 -31.70 11.67
N VAL A 529 14.86 -32.00 11.25
CA VAL A 529 15.18 -32.19 9.83
C VAL A 529 15.13 -33.65 9.38
N HIS A 530 15.04 -34.61 10.31
CA HIS A 530 15.13 -36.05 10.05
C HIS A 530 14.17 -36.52 8.95
N TYR A 531 12.87 -36.36 9.18
CA TYR A 531 11.86 -36.83 8.23
C TYR A 531 11.89 -36.03 6.92
N HIS A 532 12.24 -34.74 6.96
CA HIS A 532 12.41 -33.95 5.74
C HIS A 532 13.51 -34.51 4.83
N ILE A 533 14.67 -34.85 5.42
CA ILE A 533 15.80 -35.41 4.66
C ILE A 533 15.51 -36.83 4.21
N LEU A 534 14.87 -37.64 5.06
CA LEU A 534 14.46 -39.00 4.71
C LEU A 534 13.56 -39.00 3.46
N TRP A 535 12.51 -38.18 3.44
CA TRP A 535 11.59 -38.14 2.30
C TRP A 535 12.21 -37.55 1.06
N LYS A 536 13.12 -36.57 1.19
CA LYS A 536 13.88 -36.06 0.05
C LYS A 536 14.74 -37.14 -0.60
N ARG A 537 15.46 -37.94 0.19
CA ARG A 537 16.29 -39.05 -0.34
C ARG A 537 15.45 -40.12 -1.00
N ILE A 538 14.32 -40.47 -0.39
CA ILE A 538 13.41 -41.47 -0.95
C ILE A 538 12.77 -40.96 -2.23
N SER A 539 12.32 -39.70 -2.26
CA SER A 539 11.72 -39.12 -3.46
C SER A 539 12.70 -39.06 -4.62
N GLU A 540 13.96 -38.69 -4.37
CA GLU A 540 15.03 -38.69 -5.39
C GLU A 540 15.29 -40.10 -5.95
N LYS A 541 15.33 -41.13 -5.09
CA LYS A 541 15.53 -42.53 -5.52
C LYS A 541 14.36 -43.10 -6.31
N MET A 542 13.14 -42.65 -5.99
CA MET A 542 11.91 -43.17 -6.57
C MET A 542 11.36 -42.32 -7.72
N GLY A 543 11.98 -41.17 -8.03
CA GLY A 543 11.47 -40.23 -9.02
C GLY A 543 10.17 -39.53 -8.60
N TRP A 544 9.92 -39.39 -7.29
CA TRP A 544 8.75 -38.68 -6.76
C TRP A 544 9.04 -37.20 -6.57
N ASN A 545 8.00 -36.36 -6.55
CA ASN A 545 8.17 -34.93 -6.33
C ASN A 545 7.86 -34.56 -4.87
N TYR A 546 8.91 -34.28 -4.10
CA TYR A 546 8.82 -33.81 -2.73
C TYR A 546 9.11 -32.31 -2.61
N THR A 547 8.25 -31.59 -1.90
CA THR A 547 8.43 -30.16 -1.64
C THR A 547 8.23 -29.80 -0.17
N LYS A 548 8.93 -28.74 0.25
CA LYS A 548 8.79 -28.07 1.55
C LYS A 548 8.67 -26.57 1.30
N ALA A 549 7.53 -25.99 1.63
CA ALA A 549 7.26 -24.58 1.46
C ALA A 549 6.98 -23.91 2.81
N LYS A 550 7.51 -22.69 3.02
CA LYS A 550 7.18 -21.87 4.20
C LYS A 550 5.83 -21.19 3.97
N THR A 551 4.93 -21.31 4.93
CA THR A 551 3.64 -20.62 4.93
C THR A 551 3.86 -19.13 5.21
N ARG A 552 3.24 -18.27 4.40
CA ARG A 552 3.41 -16.80 4.46
C ARG A 552 2.52 -16.17 5.50
#